data_AF-A0A814CVY9-F1
#
_entry.id   AF-A0A814CVY9-F1
#
_cell.length_a   1.000
_cell.length_b   1.000
_cell.length_c   1.000
_cell.angle_alpha   90.00
_cell.angle_beta   90.00
_cell.angle_gamma   90.00
#
_symmetry.space_group_name_H-M   'P 1'
#
loop_
_entity.id
_entity.type
_entity.pdbx_description
1 polymer ?
#
loop_
_entity_poly.entity_id
_entity_poly.type
_entity_poly.pdbx_seq_one_letter_code
_entity_poly.pdbx_strand_id
1 'polypeptide(L)'
;MHRKRSHFLAFRACDEYKKKDIIKSQLNFTQKINNDPAIPFLPSIKVKPNAMVPLSDLFTSTEIIEQIQCGQISLNEIKKKYSDLLKNAYYYELESFKVPPQQFELCEEQTPKSLQDTKYEYVDAGEKLKNMVDHIQLQSEIAVDLEAHQHRSYYGFTCLVQISSRTADYVIDALTLRDELHILNNVFTNVNIVKALSL
;
A
#
# COMPACT_ATOMS: atom_id res chain seq x y z
N MET A 1 37.89 -48.91 -15.12
CA MET A 1 36.60 -48.25 -14.81
C MET A 1 36.74 -47.51 -13.48
N HIS A 2 37.36 -46.33 -13.45
CA HIS A 2 37.50 -45.48 -12.26
C HIS A 2 37.31 -44.02 -12.67
N ARG A 3 36.13 -43.46 -12.37
CA ARG A 3 35.78 -42.05 -12.59
C ARG A 3 36.55 -41.19 -11.57
N LYS A 4 37.40 -40.29 -12.04
CA LYS A 4 37.96 -39.19 -11.23
C LYS A 4 36.81 -38.28 -10.82
N ARG A 5 36.58 -38.13 -9.51
CA ARG A 5 35.67 -37.13 -8.94
C ARG A 5 36.32 -35.76 -9.07
N SER A 6 35.68 -34.89 -9.83
CA SER A 6 35.98 -33.46 -9.91
C SER A 6 35.76 -32.83 -8.53
N HIS A 7 36.74 -32.03 -8.12
CA HIS A 7 36.66 -31.18 -6.93
C HIS A 7 35.50 -30.19 -7.06
N PHE A 8 34.40 -30.47 -6.38
CA PHE A 8 33.46 -29.43 -5.97
C PHE A 8 34.17 -28.58 -4.92
N LEU A 9 34.64 -27.38 -5.30
CA LEU A 9 34.90 -26.33 -4.32
C LEU A 9 33.54 -25.94 -3.73
N ALA A 10 33.23 -26.52 -2.57
CA ALA A 10 32.22 -25.96 -1.69
C ALA A 10 32.73 -24.56 -1.28
N PHE A 11 32.10 -23.51 -1.80
CA PHE A 11 32.16 -22.19 -1.20
C PHE A 11 31.62 -22.32 0.22
N ARG A 12 32.53 -22.50 1.19
CA ARG A 12 32.24 -22.23 2.59
C ARG A 12 31.99 -20.74 2.69
N ALA A 13 30.73 -20.35 2.70
CA ALA A 13 30.32 -19.05 3.20
C ALA A 13 30.72 -18.98 4.68
N CYS A 14 31.93 -18.49 4.93
CA CYS A 14 32.40 -18.06 6.23
C CYS A 14 32.31 -16.53 6.24
N ASP A 15 31.08 -16.03 6.13
CA ASP A 15 30.75 -14.71 6.62
C ASP A 15 29.80 -14.94 7.80
N GLU A 16 30.32 -14.72 9.00
CA GLU A 16 29.50 -14.55 10.19
C GLU A 16 28.50 -13.42 9.92
N TYR A 17 27.26 -13.79 9.57
CA TYR A 17 26.13 -12.88 9.63
C TYR A 17 25.95 -12.49 11.10
N LYS A 18 26.68 -11.46 11.56
CA LYS A 18 26.42 -10.80 12.82
C LYS A 18 25.01 -10.24 12.72
N LYS A 19 24.08 -10.89 13.41
CA LYS A 19 22.69 -10.46 13.56
C LYS A 19 22.72 -9.09 14.24
N LYS A 20 22.75 -8.02 13.44
CA LYS A 20 22.50 -6.67 13.96
C LYS A 20 21.09 -6.71 14.52
N ASP A 21 20.94 -6.34 15.78
CA ASP A 21 19.62 -6.20 16.38
C ASP A 21 18.90 -5.01 15.75
N ILE A 22 18.15 -5.29 14.68
CA ILE A 22 17.31 -4.32 14.01
C ILE A 22 16.10 -4.07 14.90
N ILE A 23 15.99 -2.85 15.43
CA ILE A 23 14.86 -2.39 16.24
C ILE A 23 13.55 -2.58 15.44
N LYS A 24 12.48 -2.94 16.15
CA LYS A 24 11.15 -3.06 15.54
C LYS A 24 10.63 -1.69 15.12
N SER A 25 10.38 -1.50 13.82
CA SER A 25 9.85 -0.25 13.27
C SER A 25 8.50 0.13 13.89
N GLN A 26 7.69 -0.86 14.28
CA GLN A 26 6.37 -0.64 14.88
C GLN A 26 6.41 0.15 16.20
N LEU A 27 7.57 0.21 16.85
CA LEU A 27 7.75 1.02 18.07
C LEU A 27 7.59 2.52 17.79
N ASN A 28 7.93 2.94 16.57
CA ASN A 28 7.91 4.34 16.14
C ASN A 28 6.58 4.77 15.52
N PHE A 29 5.62 3.86 15.35
CA PHE A 29 4.31 4.22 14.78
C PHE A 29 3.53 5.10 15.75
N THR A 30 2.94 6.18 15.21
CA THR A 30 2.04 7.09 15.92
C THR A 30 0.81 6.33 16.41
N GLN A 31 0.14 5.62 15.50
CA GLN A 31 -0.95 4.72 15.86
C GLN A 31 -0.39 3.38 16.34
N LYS A 32 -0.71 2.99 17.58
CA LYS A 32 -0.32 1.69 18.12
C LYS A 32 -1.07 0.56 17.44
N ILE A 33 -0.36 -0.54 17.22
CA ILE A 33 -0.91 -1.74 16.60
C ILE A 33 -1.85 -2.42 17.59
N ASN A 34 -3.08 -2.69 17.14
CA ASN A 34 -4.07 -3.48 17.86
C ASN A 34 -4.21 -4.85 17.18
N ASN A 35 -3.96 -5.92 17.93
CA ASN A 35 -4.08 -7.31 17.46
C ASN A 35 -5.25 -8.07 18.10
N ASP A 36 -6.18 -7.37 18.75
CA ASP A 36 -7.34 -7.99 19.38
C ASP A 36 -8.32 -8.49 18.31
N PRO A 37 -8.56 -9.81 18.18
CA PRO A 37 -9.49 -10.35 17.21
C PRO A 37 -10.96 -10.02 17.51
N ALA A 38 -11.28 -9.52 18.71
CA ALA A 38 -12.62 -9.07 19.06
C ALA A 38 -12.98 -7.73 18.42
N ILE A 39 -11.99 -6.95 17.99
CA ILE A 39 -12.19 -5.64 17.37
C ILE A 39 -12.20 -5.82 15.85
N PRO A 40 -13.28 -5.43 15.14
CA PRO A 40 -13.33 -5.57 13.69
C PRO A 40 -12.37 -4.58 13.02
N PHE A 41 -12.06 -4.83 11.75
CA PHE A 41 -11.33 -3.85 10.94
C PHE A 41 -12.13 -2.54 10.84
N LEU A 42 -11.49 -1.44 11.23
CA LEU A 42 -12.03 -0.09 11.10
C LEU A 42 -11.22 0.64 10.01
N PRO A 43 -11.85 1.11 8.93
CA PRO A 43 -11.15 1.84 7.88
C PRO A 43 -10.46 3.10 8.42
N SER A 44 -9.20 3.30 8.04
CA SER A 44 -8.41 4.48 8.44
C SER A 44 -8.64 5.72 7.55
N ILE A 45 -9.56 5.62 6.59
CA ILE A 45 -9.85 6.69 5.63
C ILE A 45 -10.51 7.90 6.32
N LYS A 46 -9.94 9.08 6.10
CA LYS A 46 -10.46 10.36 6.64
C LYS A 46 -11.01 11.27 5.55
N VAL A 47 -10.44 11.18 4.35
CA VAL A 47 -10.80 11.96 3.17
C VAL A 47 -11.02 10.98 2.03
N LYS A 48 -12.06 11.23 1.23
CA LYS A 48 -12.45 10.39 0.09
C LYS A 48 -12.34 11.18 -1.22
N PRO A 49 -11.15 11.30 -1.82
CA PRO A 49 -10.98 11.88 -3.16
C PRO A 49 -11.73 11.07 -4.23
N ASN A 50 -12.08 11.71 -5.34
CA ASN A 50 -12.77 11.07 -6.47
C ASN A 50 -14.10 10.38 -6.06
N ALA A 51 -14.75 10.88 -5.01
CA ALA A 51 -15.99 10.33 -4.49
C ALA A 51 -17.17 10.60 -5.43
N MET A 52 -17.94 9.56 -5.74
CA MET A 52 -19.27 9.67 -6.35
C MET A 52 -20.35 9.77 -5.27
N VAL A 53 -20.11 9.17 -4.10
CA VAL A 53 -20.95 9.30 -2.91
C VAL A 53 -20.14 9.79 -1.72
N PRO A 54 -20.72 10.65 -0.85
CA PRO A 54 -20.03 11.17 0.33
C PRO A 54 -19.43 10.05 1.20
N LEU A 55 -18.31 10.35 1.87
CA LEU A 55 -17.81 9.46 2.91
C LEU A 55 -18.85 9.43 4.03
N SER A 56 -19.28 8.23 4.42
CA SER A 56 -20.24 8.09 5.52
C SER A 56 -19.68 8.72 6.80
N ASP A 57 -20.51 9.50 7.50
CA ASP A 57 -20.18 10.07 8.82
C ASP A 57 -19.79 8.98 9.84
N LEU A 58 -20.18 7.73 9.58
CA LEU A 58 -19.78 6.59 10.39
C LEU A 58 -18.28 6.29 10.33
N PHE A 59 -17.60 6.59 9.22
CA PHE A 59 -16.14 6.43 9.10
C PHE A 59 -15.36 7.53 9.85
N THR A 60 -16.01 8.64 10.19
CA THR A 60 -15.38 9.80 10.83
C THR A 60 -15.84 10.00 12.27
N SER A 61 -16.82 9.22 12.75
CA SER A 61 -17.32 9.29 14.12
C SER A 61 -16.33 8.67 15.11
N THR A 62 -15.51 9.52 15.71
CA THR A 62 -14.56 9.14 16.77
C THR A 62 -15.26 8.44 17.93
N GLU A 63 -16.46 8.88 18.32
CA GLU A 63 -17.23 8.27 19.41
C GLU A 63 -17.60 6.82 19.11
N ILE A 64 -18.09 6.52 17.90
CA ILE A 64 -18.43 5.14 17.51
C ILE A 64 -17.16 4.28 17.44
N ILE A 65 -16.08 4.82 16.87
CA ILE A 65 -14.79 4.13 16.77
C ILE A 65 -14.25 3.79 18.17
N GLU A 66 -14.31 4.73 19.10
CA GLU A 66 -13.88 4.53 20.49
C GLU A 66 -14.75 3.48 21.19
N GLN A 67 -16.07 3.55 21.06
CA GLN A 67 -17.01 2.56 21.62
C GLN A 67 -16.73 1.14 21.10
N ILE A 68 -16.37 1.00 19.82
CA ILE A 68 -15.95 -0.29 19.24
C ILE A 68 -14.60 -0.73 19.80
N GLN A 69 -13.62 0.17 19.84
CA GLN A 69 -12.26 -0.13 20.30
C GLN A 69 -12.18 -0.52 21.77
N CYS A 70 -13.03 0.05 22.62
CA CYS A 70 -13.10 -0.31 24.05
C CYS A 70 -14.02 -1.51 24.33
N GLY A 71 -14.61 -2.12 23.29
CA GLY A 71 -15.47 -3.29 23.42
C GLY A 71 -16.85 -3.01 24.02
N GLN A 72 -17.30 -1.75 24.02
CA GLN A 72 -18.65 -1.38 24.49
C GLN A 72 -19.76 -1.83 23.52
N ILE A 73 -19.43 -2.05 22.24
CA ILE A 73 -20.37 -2.55 21.23
C ILE A 73 -19.90 -3.93 20.77
N SER A 74 -20.79 -4.92 20.84
CA SER A 74 -20.47 -6.27 20.38
C SER A 74 -20.36 -6.33 18.85
N LEU A 75 -19.54 -7.26 18.33
CA LEU A 75 -19.42 -7.50 16.88
C LEU A 75 -20.76 -7.73 16.17
N ASN A 76 -21.73 -8.36 16.84
CA ASN A 76 -23.05 -8.61 16.29
C ASN A 76 -23.87 -7.32 16.16
N GLU A 77 -23.78 -6.43 17.15
CA GLU A 77 -24.40 -5.11 17.09
C GLU A 77 -23.74 -4.24 16.03
N ILE A 78 -22.41 -4.33 15.87
CA ILE A 78 -21.70 -3.63 14.78
C ILE A 78 -22.22 -4.09 13.42
N LYS A 79 -22.29 -5.40 13.18
CA LYS A 79 -22.82 -5.93 11.91
C LYS A 79 -24.26 -5.53 11.64
N LYS A 80 -25.09 -5.41 12.69
CA LYS A 80 -26.52 -5.08 12.54
C LYS A 80 -26.77 -3.59 12.37
N LYS A 81 -26.11 -2.75 13.16
CA LYS A 81 -26.34 -1.29 13.24
C LYS A 81 -25.40 -0.50 12.34
N TYR A 82 -24.20 -1.01 12.11
CA TYR A 82 -23.10 -0.36 11.40
C TYR A 82 -22.60 -1.22 10.24
N SER A 83 -23.51 -1.91 9.54
CA SER A 83 -23.15 -2.75 8.39
C SER A 83 -22.38 -1.98 7.31
N ASP A 84 -22.68 -0.68 7.14
CA ASP A 84 -22.01 0.20 6.20
C ASP A 84 -20.56 0.53 6.59
N LEU A 85 -20.22 0.53 7.89
CA LEU A 85 -18.84 0.69 8.39
C LEU A 85 -17.93 -0.48 7.99
N LEU A 86 -18.53 -1.65 7.75
CA LEU A 86 -17.83 -2.84 7.29
C LEU A 86 -17.73 -2.90 5.76
N LYS A 87 -18.47 -2.05 5.04
CA LYS A 87 -18.38 -1.97 3.59
C LYS A 87 -17.13 -1.18 3.20
N ASN A 88 -16.58 -1.51 2.05
CA ASN A 88 -15.51 -0.75 1.44
C ASN A 88 -15.97 0.70 1.21
N ALA A 89 -15.17 1.70 1.65
CA ALA A 89 -15.51 3.11 1.49
C ALA A 89 -15.71 3.53 0.02
N TYR A 90 -15.07 2.85 -0.92
CA TYR A 90 -15.20 3.05 -2.37
C TYR A 90 -16.11 2.01 -3.05
N TYR A 91 -16.94 1.29 -2.29
CA TYR A 91 -17.82 0.24 -2.83
C TYR A 91 -18.69 0.75 -4.00
N TYR A 92 -19.35 1.90 -3.84
CA TYR A 92 -20.22 2.45 -4.88
C TYR A 92 -19.46 2.84 -6.15
N GLU A 93 -18.29 3.47 -6.00
CA GLU A 93 -17.42 3.86 -7.11
C GLU A 93 -16.92 2.65 -7.88
N LEU A 94 -16.54 1.57 -7.19
CA LEU A 94 -16.07 0.33 -7.80
C LEU A 94 -17.19 -0.41 -8.55
N GLU A 95 -18.38 -0.50 -7.96
CA GLU A 95 -19.56 -1.12 -8.62
C GLU A 95 -20.01 -0.32 -9.84
N SER A 96 -19.83 1.00 -9.81
CA SER A 96 -20.18 1.89 -10.92
C SER A 96 -19.08 2.02 -11.97
N PHE A 97 -17.89 1.47 -11.70
CA PHE A 97 -16.73 1.63 -12.57
C PHE A 97 -16.97 0.98 -13.93
N LYS A 98 -16.63 1.71 -14.99
CA LYS A 98 -16.62 1.23 -16.36
C LYS A 98 -15.24 1.48 -16.92
N VAL A 99 -14.63 0.43 -17.47
CA VAL A 99 -13.35 0.51 -18.16
C VAL A 99 -13.48 1.51 -19.32
N PRO A 100 -12.65 2.57 -19.38
CA PRO A 100 -12.66 3.51 -20.49
C PRO A 100 -12.46 2.80 -21.84
N PRO A 101 -13.22 3.14 -22.90
CA PRO A 101 -13.13 2.49 -24.21
C PRO A 101 -11.72 2.42 -24.78
N GLN A 102 -10.90 3.45 -24.52
CA GLN A 102 -9.51 3.56 -24.96
C GLN A 102 -8.64 2.39 -24.46
N GLN A 103 -8.97 1.79 -23.32
CA GLN A 103 -8.21 0.63 -22.81
C GLN A 103 -8.47 -0.66 -23.60
N PHE A 104 -9.52 -0.70 -24.41
CA PHE A 104 -9.81 -1.82 -25.32
C PHE A 104 -9.24 -1.61 -26.72
N GLU A 105 -8.70 -0.42 -27.00
CA GLU A 105 -8.07 -0.12 -28.28
C GLU A 105 -6.66 -0.70 -28.31
N LEU A 106 -6.25 -1.19 -29.48
CA LEU A 106 -4.85 -1.57 -29.70
C LEU A 106 -3.99 -0.31 -29.60
N CYS A 107 -2.96 -0.35 -28.76
CA CYS A 107 -1.94 0.69 -28.68
C CYS A 107 -0.57 0.11 -29.03
N GLU A 108 0.34 0.97 -29.46
CA GLU A 108 1.73 0.56 -29.64
C GLU A 108 2.39 0.33 -28.28
N GLU A 109 3.09 -0.79 -28.15
CA GLU A 109 3.83 -1.11 -26.95
C GLU A 109 4.92 -0.06 -26.70
N GLN A 110 4.87 0.55 -25.52
CA GLN A 110 5.90 1.49 -25.06
C GLN A 110 6.93 0.74 -24.23
N THR A 111 8.15 0.61 -24.79
CA THR A 111 9.27 -0.01 -24.06
C THR A 111 9.69 0.87 -22.89
N PRO A 112 10.05 0.26 -21.74
CA PRO A 112 10.58 1.01 -20.61
C PRO A 112 11.92 1.65 -20.98
N LYS A 113 12.18 2.83 -20.42
CA LYS A 113 13.48 3.48 -20.51
C LYS A 113 14.56 2.65 -19.81
N SER A 114 15.81 2.87 -20.19
CA SER A 114 16.93 2.27 -19.48
C SER A 114 16.97 2.78 -18.03
N LEU A 115 17.49 1.99 -17.09
CA LEU A 115 17.64 2.42 -15.69
C LEU A 115 18.49 3.70 -15.54
N GLN A 116 19.38 3.98 -16.50
CA GLN A 116 20.23 5.18 -16.48
C GLN A 116 19.45 6.43 -16.90
N ASP A 117 18.45 6.26 -17.76
CA ASP A 117 17.64 7.35 -18.32
C ASP A 117 16.31 7.58 -17.57
N THR A 118 15.98 6.69 -16.64
CA THR A 118 14.79 6.81 -15.78
C THR A 118 15.13 7.60 -14.53
N LYS A 119 14.33 8.64 -14.24
CA LYS A 119 14.46 9.39 -12.98
C LYS A 119 14.13 8.44 -11.83
N TYR A 120 15.03 8.31 -10.86
CA TYR A 120 14.79 7.57 -9.62
C TYR A 120 14.66 8.51 -8.43
N GLU A 121 13.71 8.26 -7.55
CA GLU A 121 13.55 9.01 -6.31
C GLU A 121 13.17 8.14 -5.11
N TYR A 122 13.94 8.26 -4.02
CA TYR A 122 13.61 7.65 -2.73
C TYR A 122 12.80 8.64 -1.87
N VAL A 123 11.59 8.22 -1.51
CA VAL A 123 10.55 9.05 -0.89
C VAL A 123 10.37 8.64 0.57
N ASP A 124 10.95 9.43 1.47
CA ASP A 124 11.00 9.22 2.92
C ASP A 124 10.51 10.44 3.73
N ALA A 125 10.03 11.48 3.05
CA ALA A 125 9.56 12.72 3.65
C ALA A 125 8.25 13.18 3.00
N GLY A 126 7.36 13.79 3.80
CA GLY A 126 6.04 14.24 3.34
C GLY A 126 6.08 15.20 2.15
N GLU A 127 7.07 16.09 2.08
CA GLU A 127 7.25 16.99 0.93
C GLU A 127 7.56 16.21 -0.37
N LYS A 128 8.47 15.23 -0.31
CA LYS A 128 8.78 14.36 -1.44
C LYS A 128 7.56 13.54 -1.86
N LEU A 129 6.80 13.03 -0.89
CA LEU A 129 5.58 12.27 -1.15
C LEU A 129 4.56 13.14 -1.87
N LYS A 130 4.37 14.39 -1.44
CA LYS A 130 3.48 15.35 -2.11
C LYS A 130 3.96 15.67 -3.53
N ASN A 131 5.24 15.97 -3.73
CA ASN A 131 5.79 16.26 -5.06
C ASN A 131 5.66 15.07 -6.02
N MET A 132 5.88 13.85 -5.52
CA MET A 132 5.65 12.62 -6.27
C MET A 132 4.18 12.48 -6.65
N VAL A 133 3.24 12.68 -5.72
CA VAL A 133 1.80 12.63 -5.96
C VAL A 133 1.37 13.64 -7.02
N ASP A 134 1.83 14.89 -6.90
CA ASP A 134 1.57 15.95 -7.86
C ASP A 134 2.05 15.57 -9.28
N HIS A 135 3.19 14.87 -9.39
CA HIS A 135 3.69 14.35 -10.68
C HIS A 135 2.87 13.17 -11.23
N ILE A 136 2.58 12.15 -10.41
CA ILE A 136 1.89 10.93 -10.89
C ILE A 136 0.41 11.19 -11.18
N GLN A 137 -0.19 12.23 -10.60
CA GLN A 137 -1.57 12.65 -10.88
C GLN A 137 -1.75 13.16 -12.33
N LEU A 138 -0.67 13.52 -13.02
CA LEU A 138 -0.68 13.96 -14.42
C LEU A 138 -0.51 12.80 -15.42
N GLN A 139 -0.36 11.56 -14.95
CA GLN A 139 -0.13 10.40 -15.79
C GLN A 139 -1.46 9.71 -16.15
N SER A 140 -1.51 9.06 -17.32
CA SER A 140 -2.63 8.20 -17.71
C SER A 140 -2.57 6.80 -17.08
N GLU A 141 -1.37 6.34 -16.74
CA GLU A 141 -1.14 5.07 -16.07
C GLU A 141 0.08 5.11 -15.16
N ILE A 142 0.04 4.27 -14.12
CA ILE A 142 1.16 3.98 -13.22
C ILE A 142 1.21 2.48 -12.93
N ALA A 143 2.40 1.97 -12.66
CA ALA A 143 2.58 0.64 -12.07
C ALA A 143 2.79 0.79 -10.56
N VAL A 144 2.24 -0.13 -9.77
CA VAL A 144 2.34 -0.15 -8.30
C VAL A 144 2.69 -1.55 -7.81
N ASP A 145 3.63 -1.63 -6.87
CA ASP A 145 4.01 -2.86 -6.18
C ASP A 145 4.32 -2.59 -4.70
N LEU A 146 4.31 -3.64 -3.86
CA LEU A 146 4.45 -3.56 -2.41
C LEU A 146 5.42 -4.61 -1.87
N GLU A 147 6.26 -4.20 -0.92
CA GLU A 147 7.03 -5.14 -0.10
C GLU A 147 6.38 -5.32 1.28
N ALA A 148 6.06 -6.55 1.64
CA ALA A 148 5.41 -6.88 2.92
C ALA A 148 6.31 -7.70 3.85
N HIS A 149 6.30 -7.38 5.14
CA HIS A 149 7.00 -8.13 6.17
C HIS A 149 6.04 -8.76 7.17
N GLN A 150 6.13 -10.07 7.35
CA GLN A 150 5.29 -10.84 8.27
C GLN A 150 6.05 -11.58 9.37
N HIS A 151 7.38 -11.69 9.29
CA HIS A 151 8.14 -12.53 10.24
C HIS A 151 8.13 -11.99 11.70
N ARG A 152 8.17 -10.67 11.89
CA ARG A 152 8.17 -10.03 13.22
C ARG A 152 6.90 -9.21 13.51
N SER A 153 5.78 -9.57 12.89
CA SER A 153 4.46 -8.92 13.03
C SER A 153 3.34 -9.96 13.01
N TYR A 154 2.23 -9.70 13.72
CA TYR A 154 1.10 -10.63 13.77
C TYR A 154 0.32 -10.66 12.44
N TYR A 155 -0.13 -9.49 11.96
CA TYR A 155 -0.84 -9.36 10.68
C TYR A 155 0.07 -9.02 9.49
N GLY A 156 1.37 -8.82 9.73
CA GLY A 156 2.27 -8.23 8.75
C GLY A 156 2.17 -6.70 8.68
N PHE A 157 3.03 -6.09 7.87
CA PHE A 157 2.96 -4.68 7.50
C PHE A 157 3.69 -4.44 6.17
N THR A 158 3.24 -3.43 5.42
CA THR A 158 3.94 -2.91 4.24
C THR A 158 5.19 -2.15 4.68
N CYS A 159 6.34 -2.49 4.09
CA CYS A 159 7.63 -1.87 4.34
C CYS A 159 7.99 -0.85 3.26
N LEU A 160 7.63 -1.15 2.02
CA LEU A 160 7.99 -0.37 0.85
C LEU A 160 6.79 -0.32 -0.10
N VAL A 161 6.64 0.81 -0.78
CA VAL A 161 5.75 0.95 -1.94
C VAL A 161 6.62 1.36 -3.12
N GLN A 162 6.45 0.67 -4.24
CA GLN A 162 7.12 1.00 -5.49
C GLN A 162 6.07 1.55 -6.46
N ILE A 163 6.35 2.70 -7.07
CA ILE A 163 5.48 3.30 -8.09
C ILE A 163 6.33 3.70 -9.29
N SER A 164 5.92 3.27 -10.48
CA SER A 164 6.55 3.68 -11.74
C SER A 164 5.57 4.41 -12.62
N SER A 165 6.00 5.53 -13.20
CA SER A 165 5.37 6.13 -14.39
C SER A 165 6.19 5.80 -15.64
N ARG A 166 5.81 6.33 -16.79
CA ARG A 166 6.62 6.24 -18.03
C ARG A 166 7.95 6.99 -17.95
N THR A 167 8.13 7.84 -16.94
CA THR A 167 9.25 8.79 -16.87
C THR A 167 10.06 8.71 -15.57
N ALA A 168 9.52 8.11 -14.51
CA ALA A 168 10.17 8.06 -13.21
C ALA A 168 9.76 6.82 -12.39
N ASP A 169 10.70 6.35 -11.58
CA ASP A 169 10.53 5.29 -10.59
C ASP A 169 10.66 5.87 -9.17
N TYR A 170 9.72 5.50 -8.31
CA TYR A 170 9.65 5.94 -6.92
C TYR A 170 9.70 4.75 -5.99
N VAL A 171 10.58 4.84 -4.99
CA VAL A 171 10.63 3.89 -3.88
C VAL A 171 10.27 4.63 -2.61
N ILE A 172 9.15 4.25 -2.00
CA ILE A 172 8.54 4.98 -0.89
C ILE A 172 8.73 4.18 0.39
N ASP A 173 9.28 4.84 1.42
CA ASP A 173 9.37 4.28 2.77
C ASP A 173 8.00 4.27 3.44
N ALA A 174 7.32 3.13 3.41
CA ALA A 174 5.99 2.96 4.00
C ALA A 174 6.00 2.91 5.53
N LEU A 175 7.18 2.73 6.15
CA LEU A 175 7.32 2.73 7.61
C LEU A 175 7.38 4.16 8.12
N THR A 176 8.20 4.99 7.49
CA THR A 176 8.37 6.40 7.86
C THR A 176 7.12 7.21 7.50
N LEU A 177 6.52 6.98 6.33
CA LEU A 177 5.39 7.75 5.82
C LEU A 177 4.03 7.11 6.12
N ARG A 178 3.97 6.15 7.05
CA ARG A 178 2.77 5.32 7.31
C ARG A 178 1.48 6.12 7.46
N ASP A 179 1.52 7.22 8.19
CA ASP A 179 0.35 8.06 8.48
C ASP A 179 0.01 9.04 7.34
N GLU A 180 0.92 9.22 6.37
CA GLU A 180 0.84 10.19 5.28
C GLU A 180 0.44 9.57 3.93
N LEU A 181 0.66 8.26 3.74
CA LEU A 181 0.36 7.54 2.49
C LEU A 181 -1.10 7.66 2.01
N HIS A 182 -2.03 8.04 2.90
CA HIS A 182 -3.44 8.23 2.55
C HIS A 182 -3.65 9.26 1.42
N ILE A 183 -2.71 10.19 1.19
CA ILE A 183 -2.81 11.16 0.08
C ILE A 183 -2.71 10.49 -1.30
N LEU A 184 -2.18 9.27 -1.39
CA LEU A 184 -2.16 8.48 -2.63
C LEU A 184 -3.58 8.18 -3.13
N ASN A 185 -4.60 8.25 -2.27
CA ASN A 185 -6.00 8.11 -2.71
C ASN A 185 -6.39 9.12 -3.78
N ASN A 186 -5.76 10.30 -3.86
CA ASN A 186 -6.00 11.25 -4.96
C ASN A 186 -5.75 10.63 -6.34
N VAL A 187 -4.82 9.68 -6.42
CA VAL A 187 -4.37 9.01 -7.64
C VAL A 187 -4.98 7.60 -7.73
N PHE A 188 -4.90 6.82 -6.65
CA PHE A 188 -5.34 5.42 -6.65
C PHE A 188 -6.84 5.25 -6.87
N THR A 189 -7.65 6.25 -6.52
CA THR A 189 -9.10 6.21 -6.73
C THR A 189 -9.53 7.04 -7.95
N ASN A 190 -8.60 7.68 -8.65
CA ASN A 190 -8.89 8.40 -9.88
C ASN A 190 -9.11 7.41 -11.02
N VAL A 191 -10.32 7.39 -11.58
CA VAL A 191 -10.71 6.47 -12.66
C VAL A 191 -10.00 6.75 -13.99
N ASN A 192 -9.45 7.94 -14.17
CA ASN A 192 -8.72 8.33 -15.38
C ASN A 192 -7.26 7.87 -15.38
N ILE A 193 -6.78 7.34 -14.26
CA ILE A 193 -5.41 6.84 -14.11
C ILE A 193 -5.49 5.34 -13.93
N VAL A 194 -4.85 4.58 -14.82
CA VAL A 194 -4.77 3.12 -14.71
C VAL A 194 -3.72 2.76 -13.67
N LYS A 195 -4.04 1.85 -12.76
CA LYS A 195 -3.09 1.30 -11.78
C LYS A 195 -2.79 -0.14 -12.18
N ALA A 196 -1.67 -0.36 -12.86
CA ALA A 196 -1.17 -1.69 -13.14
C ALA A 196 -0.51 -2.26 -11.87
N LEU A 197 -0.88 -3.49 -11.50
CA LEU A 197 -0.30 -4.17 -10.35
C LEU A 197 0.61 -5.29 -10.83
N SER A 198 1.76 -5.47 -10.18
CA SER A 198 2.55 -6.68 -10.33
C SER A 198 1.87 -7.81 -9.54
N LEU A 199 1.62 -8.95 -10.19
CA LEU A 199 1.04 -10.16 -9.57
C LEU A 199 2.11 -11.22 -9.35
#